data_AF-A0A1E5BAS9-F1
#
_entry.id   AF-A0A1E5BAS9-F1
#
_cell.length_a   1.000
_cell.length_b   1.000
_cell.length_c   1.000
_cell.angle_alpha   90.00
_cell.angle_beta   90.00
_cell.angle_gamma   90.00
#
_symmetry.space_group_name_H-M   'P 1'
#
loop_
_entity.id
_entity.type
_entity.pdbx_description
1 polymer ?
#
loop_
_entity_poly.entity_id
_entity_poly.type
_entity_poly.pdbx_seq_one_letter_code
_entity_poly.pdbx_strand_id
1 'polypeptide(L)'
;MKASDLKNILNNLPESQDPDIVMGEEWLPERLIDTQLNEELLFLKFDNAPEESQGDEEARGFVEHEITMIRHRFEQIINDASDTKTKADAMVALFLMGHESSSSEIIEILEDPDVPDNPTH
;
A
#
# COMPACT_ATOMS: atom_id res chain seq x y z
N MET A 1 24.66 -8.96 0.04
CA MET A 1 25.69 -9.33 -0.95
C MET A 1 26.89 -8.40 -0.78
N LYS A 2 28.14 -8.87 -0.88
CA LYS A 2 29.31 -7.95 -0.88
C LYS A 2 29.57 -7.44 -2.30
N ALA A 3 30.25 -6.31 -2.43
CA ALA A 3 30.59 -5.74 -3.75
C ALA A 3 31.42 -6.70 -4.63
N SER A 4 32.22 -7.58 -4.02
CA SER A 4 32.96 -8.64 -4.71
C SER A 4 32.04 -9.63 -5.42
N ASP A 5 30.94 -10.00 -4.78
CA ASP A 5 30.00 -11.00 -5.30
C ASP A 5 29.22 -10.41 -6.48
N LEU A 6 28.80 -9.15 -6.35
CA LEU A 6 28.14 -8.41 -7.43
C LEU A 6 29.06 -8.28 -8.66
N LYS A 7 30.34 -7.96 -8.46
CA LYS A 7 31.33 -7.91 -9.55
C LYS A 7 31.42 -9.25 -10.29
N ASN A 8 31.39 -10.37 -9.57
CA ASN A 8 31.45 -11.69 -10.21
C ASN A 8 30.21 -11.94 -11.07
N ILE A 9 29.03 -11.51 -10.64
CA ILE A 9 27.79 -11.64 -11.42
C ILE A 9 27.89 -10.79 -12.70
N LEU A 10 28.29 -9.52 -12.57
CA LEU A 10 28.43 -8.61 -13.72
C LEU A 10 29.45 -9.10 -14.74
N ASN A 11 30.59 -9.63 -14.29
CA ASN A 11 31.62 -10.18 -15.18
C ASN A 11 31.19 -11.47 -15.92
N ASN A 12 30.12 -12.13 -15.47
CA ASN A 12 29.59 -13.34 -16.10
C ASN A 12 28.47 -13.04 -17.10
N LEU A 13 28.10 -11.77 -17.30
CA LEU A 13 27.12 -11.39 -18.32
C LEU A 13 27.69 -11.66 -19.73
N PRO A 14 26.86 -12.08 -20.70
CA PRO A 14 27.31 -12.26 -22.08
C PRO A 14 27.84 -10.94 -22.66
N GLU A 15 28.98 -10.97 -23.36
CA GLU A 15 29.57 -9.76 -23.99
C GLU A 15 28.64 -9.06 -24.99
N SER A 16 27.63 -9.78 -25.50
CA SER A 16 26.64 -9.24 -26.43
C SER A 16 25.48 -8.50 -25.75
N GLN A 17 25.46 -8.41 -24.42
CA GLN A 17 24.37 -7.78 -23.64
C GLN A 17 24.93 -6.72 -22.71
N ASP A 18 24.30 -5.54 -22.74
CA ASP A 18 24.56 -4.41 -21.85
C ASP A 18 23.24 -4.04 -21.15
N PRO A 19 22.80 -4.85 -20.16
CA PRO A 19 21.52 -4.62 -19.49
C PRO A 19 21.61 -3.43 -18.53
N ASP A 20 20.52 -2.69 -18.42
CA ASP A 20 20.35 -1.69 -17.37
C ASP A 20 20.40 -2.37 -15.99
N ILE A 21 21.12 -1.75 -15.05
CA ILE A 21 21.06 -2.18 -13.65
C ILE A 21 19.78 -1.61 -13.04
N VAL A 22 18.90 -2.52 -12.64
CA VAL A 22 17.60 -2.18 -12.08
C VAL A 22 17.40 -2.79 -10.70
N MET A 23 16.50 -2.20 -9.92
CA MET A 23 15.93 -2.79 -8.72
C MET A 23 14.40 -2.74 -8.77
N GLY A 24 13.73 -3.36 -7.80
CA GLY A 24 12.29 -3.51 -7.81
C GLY A 24 11.85 -4.76 -8.57
N GLU A 25 10.60 -4.75 -9.02
CA GLU A 25 9.98 -5.87 -9.73
C GLU A 25 10.15 -5.75 -11.24
N GLU A 26 10.07 -6.85 -11.99
CA GLU A 26 10.25 -6.86 -13.46
C GLU A 26 9.23 -5.96 -14.20
N TRP A 27 8.04 -5.80 -13.62
CA TRP A 27 6.95 -4.99 -14.17
C TRP A 27 7.02 -3.51 -13.77
N LEU A 28 7.88 -3.15 -12.80
CA LEU A 28 8.19 -1.77 -12.41
C LEU A 28 9.67 -1.64 -11.97
N PRO A 29 10.61 -1.70 -12.92
CA PRO A 29 12.02 -1.60 -12.60
C PRO A 29 12.45 -0.14 -12.38
N GLU A 30 13.07 0.13 -11.24
CA GLU A 30 13.79 1.38 -10.96
C GLU A 30 15.21 1.26 -11.51
N ARG A 31 15.65 2.20 -12.34
CA ARG A 31 16.95 2.18 -13.02
C ARG A 31 18.00 2.90 -12.19
N LEU A 32 19.19 2.32 -12.11
CA LEU A 32 20.31 2.94 -11.45
C LEU A 32 20.80 4.15 -12.26
N ILE A 33 20.61 5.36 -11.71
CA ILE A 33 20.99 6.61 -12.38
C ILE A 33 22.31 7.20 -11.87
N ASP A 34 22.71 6.85 -10.64
CA ASP A 34 23.94 7.36 -10.05
C ASP A 34 24.51 6.40 -8.99
N THR A 35 25.82 6.44 -8.80
CA THR A 35 26.53 5.63 -7.80
C THR A 35 27.60 6.46 -7.12
N GLN A 36 27.68 6.34 -5.80
CA GLN A 36 28.69 7.03 -5.01
C GLN A 36 29.35 6.06 -4.04
N LEU A 37 30.67 5.88 -4.16
CA LEU A 37 31.45 5.18 -3.15
C LEU A 37 31.86 6.17 -2.06
N ASN A 38 31.52 5.85 -0.81
CA ASN A 38 31.95 6.58 0.37
C ASN A 38 32.63 5.60 1.33
N GLU A 39 33.96 5.64 1.37
CA GLU A 39 34.80 4.71 2.11
C GLU A 39 34.48 3.25 1.78
N GLU A 40 33.87 2.51 2.72
CA GLU A 40 33.52 1.09 2.58
C GLU A 40 32.07 0.87 2.09
N LEU A 41 31.30 1.95 1.89
CA LEU A 41 29.88 1.90 1.53
C LEU A 41 29.67 2.37 0.09
N LEU A 42 29.01 1.53 -0.72
CA LEU A 42 28.58 1.89 -2.08
C LEU A 42 27.11 2.32 -2.02
N PHE A 43 26.86 3.60 -2.25
CA PHE A 43 25.52 4.17 -2.38
C PHE A 43 25.07 4.07 -3.83
N LEU A 44 23.85 3.59 -4.03
CA LEU A 44 23.22 3.42 -5.32
C LEU A 44 21.98 4.31 -5.33
N LYS A 45 21.85 5.15 -6.34
CA LYS A 45 20.70 6.03 -6.52
C LYS A 45 19.96 5.60 -7.78
N PHE A 46 18.72 5.24 -7.59
CA PHE A 46 17.83 4.85 -8.68
C PHE A 46 16.95 6.04 -9.08
N ASP A 47 16.41 6.02 -10.29
CA ASP A 47 15.36 6.96 -10.63
C ASP A 47 14.18 6.73 -9.68
N ASN A 48 13.51 7.81 -9.28
CA ASN A 48 12.21 7.63 -8.67
C ASN A 48 11.33 7.02 -9.77
N ALA A 49 11.01 5.72 -9.65
CA ALA A 49 9.81 5.19 -10.26
C ALA A 49 8.68 6.19 -9.94
N PRO A 50 7.80 6.52 -10.92
CA PRO A 50 6.71 7.45 -10.68
C PRO A 50 6.05 7.10 -9.34
N GLU A 51 6.00 8.08 -8.41
CA GLU A 51 5.47 7.93 -7.04
C GLU A 51 4.34 6.91 -7.01
N GLU A 52 4.48 5.83 -6.20
CA GLU A 52 3.42 4.89 -5.76
C GLU A 52 2.08 4.97 -6.52
N SER A 53 2.10 4.82 -7.83
CA SER A 53 0.90 4.88 -8.68
C SER A 53 0.97 3.89 -9.83
N GLN A 54 2.00 3.03 -9.80
CA GLN A 54 2.16 1.93 -10.72
C GLN A 54 2.40 0.65 -9.92
N GLY A 55 1.55 0.40 -8.91
CA GLY A 55 1.34 -0.90 -8.26
C GLY A 55 -0.14 -1.25 -8.17
N ASP A 56 -0.88 -0.78 -9.15
CA ASP A 56 -2.24 -0.29 -8.99
C ASP A 56 -3.30 -1.19 -9.65
N GLU A 57 -3.00 -2.45 -9.98
CA GLU A 57 -4.06 -3.37 -10.47
C GLU A 57 -4.52 -4.37 -9.40
N GLU A 58 -3.62 -4.90 -8.57
CA GLU A 58 -4.04 -5.69 -7.40
C GLU A 58 -4.29 -4.81 -6.17
N ALA A 59 -3.43 -3.82 -5.87
CA ALA A 59 -3.62 -2.91 -4.72
C ALA A 59 -4.80 -1.93 -4.91
N ARG A 60 -5.12 -1.49 -6.14
CA ARG A 60 -6.40 -0.76 -6.39
C ARG A 60 -7.61 -1.64 -6.25
N GLY A 61 -7.52 -2.93 -6.59
CA GLY A 61 -8.61 -3.86 -6.35
C GLY A 61 -9.01 -3.87 -4.87
N PHE A 62 -8.01 -3.85 -3.98
CA PHE A 62 -8.24 -3.69 -2.55
C PHE A 62 -8.80 -2.30 -2.23
N VAL A 63 -8.14 -1.20 -2.60
CA VAL A 63 -8.61 0.16 -2.24
C VAL A 63 -10.01 0.49 -2.80
N GLU A 64 -10.33 0.10 -4.03
CA GLU A 64 -11.66 0.27 -4.62
C GLU A 64 -12.71 -0.58 -3.90
N HIS A 65 -12.34 -1.78 -3.45
CA HIS A 65 -13.19 -2.61 -2.61
C HIS A 65 -13.42 -1.96 -1.23
N GLU A 66 -12.37 -1.44 -0.60
CA GLU A 66 -12.46 -0.72 0.69
C GLU A 66 -13.39 0.50 0.56
N ILE A 67 -13.21 1.30 -0.49
CA ILE A 67 -14.07 2.47 -0.78
C ILE A 67 -15.52 2.03 -1.02
N THR A 68 -15.73 0.92 -1.73
CA THR A 68 -17.07 0.39 -2.00
C THR A 68 -17.74 -0.09 -0.72
N MET A 69 -17.02 -0.78 0.16
CA MET A 69 -17.52 -1.23 1.46
C MET A 69 -17.86 -0.06 2.39
N ILE A 70 -16.96 0.91 2.52
CA ILE A 70 -17.18 2.12 3.32
C ILE A 70 -18.41 2.86 2.78
N ARG A 71 -18.51 3.05 1.46
CA ARG A 71 -19.68 3.66 0.82
C ARG A 71 -20.96 2.90 1.12
N HIS A 72 -20.95 1.58 0.99
CA HIS A 72 -22.11 0.75 1.28
C HIS A 72 -22.55 0.88 2.75
N ARG A 73 -21.61 0.92 3.69
CA ARG A 73 -21.91 1.12 5.11
C ARG A 73 -22.52 2.49 5.39
N PHE A 74 -22.01 3.56 4.76
CA PHE A 74 -22.61 4.88 4.84
C PHE A 74 -24.04 4.89 4.27
N GLU A 75 -24.27 4.24 3.13
CA GLU A 75 -25.61 4.12 2.54
C GLU A 75 -26.58 3.37 3.46
N GLN A 76 -26.12 2.30 4.13
CA GLN A 76 -26.93 1.59 5.14
C GLN A 76 -27.31 2.51 6.30
N ILE A 77 -26.35 3.23 6.89
CA ILE A 77 -26.61 4.14 8.03
C ILE A 77 -27.57 5.27 7.62
N ILE A 78 -27.40 5.82 6.41
CA ILE A 78 -28.25 6.90 5.91
C ILE A 78 -29.69 6.40 5.67
N ASN A 79 -29.84 5.21 5.08
CA ASN A 79 -31.14 4.65 4.71
C ASN A 79 -31.84 3.91 5.86
N ASP A 80 -31.15 3.67 6.98
CA ASP A 80 -31.73 3.04 8.15
C ASP A 80 -32.93 3.85 8.71
N ALA A 81 -33.89 3.19 9.33
CA ALA A 81 -35.10 3.84 9.85
C ALA A 81 -34.88 4.55 11.21
N SER A 82 -33.65 4.52 11.73
CA SER A 82 -33.26 5.16 12.99
C SER A 82 -33.33 6.69 12.94
N ASP A 83 -33.39 7.30 14.13
CA ASP A 83 -33.41 8.75 14.25
C ASP A 83 -32.03 9.37 13.95
N THR A 84 -32.05 10.67 13.64
CA THR A 84 -30.85 11.42 13.23
C THR A 84 -29.71 11.33 14.23
N LYS A 85 -29.99 11.18 15.52
CA LYS A 85 -28.94 11.10 16.55
C LYS A 85 -28.21 9.77 16.45
N THR A 86 -28.92 8.66 16.35
CA THR A 86 -28.32 7.33 16.17
C THR A 86 -27.47 7.23 14.92
N LYS A 87 -27.92 7.84 13.81
CA LYS A 87 -27.12 7.91 12.57
C LYS A 87 -25.84 8.72 12.73
N ALA A 88 -25.93 9.86 13.41
CA ALA A 88 -24.77 10.71 13.68
C ALA A 88 -23.75 9.97 14.57
N ASP A 89 -24.22 9.28 15.61
CA ASP A 89 -23.37 8.50 16.52
C ASP A 89 -22.66 7.36 15.76
N ALA A 90 -23.36 6.65 14.87
CA ALA A 90 -22.78 5.61 14.02
C ALA A 90 -21.71 6.14 13.05
N MET A 91 -21.94 7.31 12.43
CA MET A 91 -20.95 7.94 11.55
C MET A 91 -19.72 8.43 12.31
N VAL A 92 -19.89 8.98 13.52
CA VAL A 92 -18.79 9.42 14.38
C VAL A 92 -17.94 8.22 14.83
N ALA A 93 -18.57 7.11 15.20
CA ALA A 93 -17.87 5.88 15.57
C ALA A 93 -17.00 5.35 14.40
N LEU A 94 -17.56 5.29 13.18
CA LEU A 94 -16.83 4.93 11.97
C LEU A 94 -15.62 5.83 11.70
N PHE A 95 -15.78 7.14 11.92
CA PHE A 95 -14.69 8.09 11.71
C PHE A 95 -13.58 7.98 12.76
N LEU A 96 -13.94 7.72 14.02
CA LEU A 96 -12.98 7.51 15.10
C LEU A 96 -12.19 6.22 14.91
N MET A 97 -12.87 5.12 14.51
CA MET A 97 -12.20 3.88 14.08
C MET A 97 -11.25 4.15 12.91
N GLY A 98 -11.70 4.95 11.94
CA GLY A 98 -10.93 5.57 10.85
C GLY A 98 -9.59 6.18 11.23
N HIS A 99 -9.56 6.88 12.35
CA HIS A 99 -8.46 7.75 12.74
C HIS A 99 -7.50 7.06 13.73
N GLU A 100 -7.99 6.08 14.49
CA GLU A 100 -7.20 5.34 15.48
C GLU A 100 -6.56 4.06 14.90
N SER A 101 -7.06 3.55 13.77
CA SER A 101 -6.63 2.32 13.10
C SER A 101 -6.29 2.53 11.61
N SER A 102 -5.51 1.61 11.02
CA SER A 102 -5.26 1.63 9.56
C SER A 102 -6.49 1.19 8.77
N SER A 103 -6.62 1.56 7.48
CA SER A 103 -7.81 1.24 6.66
C SER A 103 -8.10 -0.26 6.60
N SER A 104 -7.06 -1.09 6.60
CA SER A 104 -7.15 -2.56 6.56
C SER A 104 -7.81 -3.15 7.81
N GLU A 105 -7.54 -2.59 8.99
CA GLU A 105 -8.13 -3.03 10.27
C GLU A 105 -9.62 -2.67 10.34
N ILE A 106 -10.02 -1.58 9.70
CA ILE A 106 -11.42 -1.14 9.64
C ILE A 106 -12.23 -2.06 8.73
N ILE A 107 -11.63 -2.51 7.63
CA ILE A 107 -12.29 -3.43 6.69
C ILE A 107 -12.53 -4.78 7.34
N GLU A 108 -11.57 -5.29 8.12
CA GLU A 108 -11.75 -6.51 8.92
C GLU A 108 -12.92 -6.38 9.92
N ILE A 109 -13.05 -5.23 10.59
CA ILE A 109 -14.18 -4.94 11.49
C ILE A 109 -15.51 -4.81 10.72
N LEU A 110 -15.49 -4.27 9.50
CA LEU A 110 -16.70 -4.13 8.67
C LEU A 110 -17.14 -5.45 8.02
N GLU A 111 -16.22 -6.41 7.82
CA GLU A 111 -16.52 -7.76 7.33
C GLU A 111 -17.05 -8.69 8.43
N ASP A 112 -16.78 -8.40 9.70
CA ASP A 112 -17.22 -9.23 10.82
C ASP A 112 -18.73 -9.03 11.12
N PRO A 113 -19.59 -10.04 10.87
CA PRO A 113 -21.04 -9.93 11.07
C PRO A 113 -21.45 -9.86 12.55
N ASP A 114 -20.53 -10.06 13.50
CA ASP A 114 -20.79 -10.10 14.93
C ASP A 114 -20.35 -8.82 15.68
N VAL A 115 -19.98 -7.73 14.98
CA VAL A 115 -19.68 -6.45 15.66
C VAL A 115 -20.95 -5.91 16.34
N PRO A 116 -20.97 -5.79 17.69
CA PRO A 116 -22.15 -5.30 18.39
C PRO A 116 -22.39 -3.83 18.05
N ASP A 117 -23.66 -3.44 17.89
CA ASP A 117 -24.11 -2.07 17.64
C ASP A 117 -23.76 -1.05 18.76
N ASN A 118 -22.89 -1.38 19.72
CA ASN A 118 -22.50 -0.48 20.79
C ASN A 118 -21.09 -0.77 21.36
N PRO A 119 -20.17 0.21 21.35
CA PRO A 119 -18.85 0.08 21.97
C PRO A 119 -18.85 0.49 23.46
N THR A 120 -19.99 0.41 24.15
CA THR A 120 -20.06 0.65 25.60
C THR A 120 -20.67 -0.53 26.33
N HIS A 121 -19.80 -1.43 26.80
CA HIS A 121 -20.08 -2.22 27.97
C HIS A 121 -18.82 -2.42 28.83
#